data_AF-A0A4Q3KZU1-F1
#
_entry.id   AF-A0A4Q3KZU1-F1
#
_cell.length_a   1.000
_cell.length_b   1.000
_cell.length_c   1.000
_cell.angle_alpha   90.00
_cell.angle_beta   90.00
_cell.angle_gamma   90.00
#
_symmetry.space_group_name_H-M   'P 1'
#
loop_
_entity.id
_entity.type
_entity.pdbx_description
1 polymer ?
#
loop_
_entity_poly.entity_id
_entity_poly.type
_entity_poly.pdbx_seq_one_letter_code
_entity_poly.pdbx_strand_id
1 'polypeptide(L)' 'EFQLLQVFLDRPGRVLSRDQLLDLTQGREASPFDRSIDVLVSRLRRKFRDAGADTLLKTIRNGGYQLAARVDTGEVGR' A
#
# COMPACT_ATOMS: atom_id res chain seq x y z
N GLU A 1 0.15 5.61 -7.65
CA GLU A 1 0.47 4.45 -6.78
C GLU A 1 1.59 4.71 -5.76
N PHE A 2 2.51 5.67 -5.93
CA PHE A 2 3.56 5.93 -4.92
C PHE A 2 2.99 6.23 -3.51
N GLN A 3 1.98 7.12 -3.42
CA GLN A 3 1.28 7.40 -2.16
C GLN A 3 0.65 6.16 -1.52
N LEU A 4 0.14 5.21 -2.31
CA LEU A 4 -0.39 3.94 -1.80
C LEU A 4 0.71 3.07 -1.15
N LEU A 5 1.90 3.03 -1.75
CA LEU A 5 3.06 2.34 -1.16
C LEU A 5 3.52 3.04 0.12
N GLN A 6 3.57 4.37 0.16
CA GLN A 6 3.88 5.15 1.38
C GLN A 6 2.90 4.81 2.52
N VAL A 7 1.59 4.82 2.25
CA VAL A 7 0.55 4.48 3.26
C VAL A 7 0.73 3.07 3.83
N PHE A 8 1.19 2.11 3.01
CA PHE A 8 1.53 0.75 3.46
C PHE A 8 2.85 0.65 4.23
N LEU A 9 3.87 1.45 3.88
CA LEU A 9 5.17 1.49 4.57
C LEU A 9 5.07 2.22 5.93
N ASP A 10 4.22 3.24 6.04
CA ASP A 10 3.84 3.89 7.32
C ASP A 10 3.13 2.90 8.28
N ARG A 11 2.48 1.86 7.75
CA ARG A 11 1.52 0.99 8.46
C ARG A 11 1.75 -0.50 8.16
N PRO A 12 2.99 -1.02 8.35
CA PRO A 12 3.33 -2.39 8.01
C PRO A 12 2.51 -3.38 8.83
N GLY A 13 2.14 -4.52 8.23
CA GLY A 13 1.32 -5.54 8.87
C GLY A 13 -0.13 -5.14 9.16
N ARG A 14 -0.54 -3.87 9.02
CA ARG A 14 -1.94 -3.46 9.22
C ARG A 14 -2.78 -3.81 8.00
N VAL A 15 -4.02 -4.24 8.27
CA VAL A 15 -5.06 -4.37 7.25
C VAL A 15 -5.73 -3.01 7.09
N LEU A 16 -5.87 -2.54 5.86
CA LEU A 16 -6.49 -1.26 5.52
C LEU A 16 -7.62 -1.49 4.50
N SER A 17 -8.81 -0.93 4.78
CA SER A 17 -9.96 -1.00 3.89
C SER A 17 -9.74 -0.17 2.61
N ARG A 18 -10.62 -0.33 1.61
CA ARG A 18 -10.56 0.54 0.40
C ARG A 18 -10.73 2.01 0.76
N ASP A 19 -11.67 2.29 1.65
CA ASP A 19 -12.05 3.65 2.05
C ASP A 19 -10.91 4.30 2.84
N GLN A 20 -10.32 3.58 3.81
CA GLN A 20 -9.11 4.02 4.52
C GLN A 20 -7.94 4.29 3.56
N LEU A 21 -7.78 3.50 2.50
CA LEU A 21 -6.74 3.72 1.49
C LEU A 21 -7.06 4.90 0.56
N LEU A 22 -8.34 5.20 0.29
CA LEU A 22 -8.76 6.42 -0.41
C LEU A 22 -8.47 7.66 0.44
N ASP A 23 -8.89 7.68 1.70
CA ASP A 23 -8.67 8.79 2.63
C ASP A 23 -7.17 9.09 2.81
N LEU A 24 -6.39 8.05 3.13
CA LEU A 24 -4.96 8.17 3.41
C LEU A 24 -4.12 8.52 2.17
N THR A 25 -4.60 8.28 0.94
CA THR A 25 -3.87 8.66 -0.29
C THR A 25 -4.30 10.00 -0.88
N GLN A 26 -5.53 10.46 -0.62
CA GLN A 26 -5.97 11.81 -1.01
C GLN A 26 -5.36 12.90 -0.09
N GLY A 27 -5.23 12.62 1.21
CA GLY A 27 -4.82 13.61 2.23
C GLY A 27 -3.37 14.12 2.24
N ARG A 28 -2.58 13.90 1.17
CA ARG A 28 -1.22 14.48 1.04
C ARG A 28 -0.98 15.17 -0.30
N GLU A 29 -1.21 14.48 -1.43
CA GLU A 29 -1.05 15.04 -2.77
C GLU A 29 -2.09 14.43 -3.74
N ALA A 30 -3.33 14.92 -3.68
CA ALA A 30 -4.42 14.46 -4.55
C ALA A 30 -4.24 14.93 -6.02
N SER A 31 -3.38 14.24 -6.77
CA SER A 31 -3.36 14.37 -8.23
C SER A 31 -4.69 13.87 -8.83
N PRO A 32 -5.36 14.59 -9.76
CA PRO A 32 -6.73 14.27 -10.22
C PRO A 32 -6.94 12.95 -10.98
N PHE A 33 -5.98 12.03 -10.94
CA PHE A 33 -6.10 10.72 -11.56
C PHE A 33 -6.86 9.75 -10.65
N ASP A 34 -8.16 10.02 -10.54
CA ASP A 34 -9.17 9.19 -9.88
C ASP A 34 -9.14 7.75 -10.42
N ARG A 35 -8.51 6.88 -9.64
CA ARG A 35 -8.15 5.52 -10.03
C ARG A 35 -8.31 4.63 -8.82
N SER A 36 -9.40 3.88 -8.83
CA SER A 36 -9.78 2.88 -7.82
C SER A 36 -8.58 2.18 -7.17
N ILE A 37 -8.66 2.01 -5.85
CA ILE A 37 -7.65 1.31 -5.05
C ILE A 37 -7.31 -0.05 -5.63
N ASP A 38 -8.27 -0.81 -6.18
CA ASP A 38 -8.00 -2.09 -6.86
C ASP A 38 -7.05 -1.95 -8.05
N VAL A 39 -7.14 -0.86 -8.83
CA VAL A 39 -6.24 -0.57 -9.97
C VAL A 39 -4.85 -0.19 -9.47
N LEU A 40 -4.75 0.62 -8.41
CA LEU A 40 -3.47 1.01 -7.81
C LEU A 40 -2.78 -0.19 -7.13
N VAL A 41 -3.53 -1.02 -6.41
CA VAL A 41 -3.08 -2.29 -5.82
C VAL A 41 -2.62 -3.26 -6.91
N SER A 42 -3.36 -3.42 -8.00
CA SER A 42 -3.00 -4.32 -9.10
C SER A 42 -1.68 -3.90 -9.76
N ARG A 43 -1.50 -2.59 -10.01
CA ARG A 43 -0.23 -2.01 -10.50
C ARG A 43 0.93 -2.22 -9.51
N LEU A 44 0.69 -2.00 -8.22
CA LEU A 44 1.70 -2.20 -7.17
C LEU A 44 2.11 -3.68 -7.03
N ARG A 45 1.13 -4.60 -7.02
CA ARG A 45 1.34 -6.05 -7.01
C ARG A 45 2.10 -6.53 -8.25
N ARG A 46 1.86 -5.93 -9.42
CA ARG A 46 2.68 -6.20 -10.61
C ARG A 46 4.13 -5.77 -10.39
N LYS A 47 4.40 -4.53 -9.96
CA LYS A 47 5.79 -4.08 -9.68
C LYS A 47 6.50 -4.97 -8.65
N PHE A 48 5.78 -5.42 -7.62
CA PHE A 48 6.32 -6.38 -6.65
C PHE A 48 6.61 -7.75 -7.28
N ARG A 49 5.72 -8.30 -8.13
CA ARG A 49 5.97 -9.54 -8.88
C ARG A 49 7.18 -9.42 -9.80
N ASP A 50 7.28 -8.32 -10.55
CA ASP A 50 8.38 -8.04 -11.47
C ASP A 50 9.73 -7.91 -10.71
N ALA A 51 9.69 -7.61 -9.41
CA ALA A 51 10.84 -7.59 -8.49
C ALA A 51 11.01 -8.88 -7.62
N GLY A 52 10.31 -9.97 -7.95
CA GLY A 52 10.40 -11.25 -7.23
C GLY A 52 9.75 -11.30 -5.84
N ALA A 53 8.96 -10.28 -5.47
CA ALA A 53 8.44 -10.04 -4.13
C ALA A 53 6.89 -10.12 -4.06
N ASP A 54 6.28 -11.06 -4.78
CA ASP A 54 4.83 -11.08 -5.02
C ASP A 54 3.96 -11.31 -3.77
N THR A 55 4.52 -11.96 -2.74
CA THR A 55 3.86 -12.23 -1.45
C THR A 55 3.71 -10.99 -0.54
N LEU A 56 4.38 -9.87 -0.84
CA LEU A 56 4.39 -8.69 0.03
C LEU A 56 3.02 -8.01 0.20
N LEU A 57 2.11 -8.12 -0.77
CA LEU A 57 0.82 -7.42 -0.72
C LEU A 57 -0.35 -8.42 -0.70
N LYS A 58 -0.86 -8.70 0.51
CA LYS A 58 -1.98 -9.62 0.74
C LYS A 58 -3.33 -8.92 0.59
N THR A 59 -4.32 -9.66 0.14
CA THR A 59 -5.73 -9.23 0.11
C THR A 59 -6.48 -10.02 1.17
N ILE A 60 -7.13 -9.31 2.11
CA ILE A 60 -7.87 -9.89 3.23
C ILE A 60 -9.36 -9.84 2.87
N ARG A 61 -10.01 -11.01 2.77
CA ARG A 61 -11.44 -11.12 2.48
C ARG A 61 -12.23 -10.30 3.50
N ASN A 62 -13.06 -9.38 3.02
CA ASN A 62 -13.85 -8.42 3.80
C ASN A 62 -13.04 -7.41 4.66
N GLY A 63 -11.70 -7.49 4.70
CA GLY A 63 -10.84 -6.55 5.44
C GLY A 63 -10.13 -5.51 4.56
N GLY A 64 -9.85 -5.83 3.29
CA GLY A 64 -9.12 -4.96 2.37
C GLY A 64 -7.73 -5.50 2.02
N TYR A 65 -6.68 -4.72 2.26
CA TYR A 65 -5.31 -5.07 1.86
C TYR A 65 -4.30 -4.89 3.00
N GLN A 66 -3.23 -5.67 2.96
CA GLN A 66 -2.19 -5.67 3.99
C GLN A 66 -0.82 -5.78 3.33
N LEU A 67 0.11 -4.89 3.71
CA LEU A 67 1.53 -5.11 3.44
C LEU A 67 2.06 -6.13 4.44
N ALA A 68 2.34 -7.34 3.96
CA ALA A 68 2.87 -8.45 4.71
C ALA A 68 4.40 -8.48 4.77
N ALA A 69 5.06 -7.39 4.36
CA ALA A 69 6.47 -7.14 4.61
C ALA A 69 6.69 -6.85 6.11
N ARG A 70 7.76 -7.40 6.69
CA ARG A 70 8.38 -6.81 7.87
C ARG A 70 9.14 -5.57 7.39
N VAL A 71 8.51 -4.40 7.46
CA VAL A 71 9.21 -3.13 7.24
C VAL A 71 10.01 -2.85 8.49
N ASP A 72 11.32 -2.97 8.40
CA ASP A 72 12.22 -2.44 9.40
C ASP A 72 12.39 -0.94 9.09
N THR A 73 11.65 -0.08 9.81
CA THR A 73 11.94 1.35 9.85
C THR A 73 13.19 1.53 10.71
N GLY A 74 14.33 1.17 10.15
CA GLY A 74 15.61 1.27 10.82
C GLY A 74 15.82 2.71 11.29
N GLU A 75 15.83 2.90 12.61
CA GLU A 75 16.18 4.17 13.21
C GLU A 75 17.64 4.48 12.83
N VAL A 76 17.83 5.34 11.82
CA VAL A 76 19.10 6.02 11.57
C VAL A 76 19.33 6.92 12.78
N GLY A 77 19.99 6.36 13.78
CA GLY A 77 19.97 6.91 15.13
C GLY A 77 20.77 8.21 15.25
N ARG A 78 20.08 9.25 15.72
CA ARG A 78 20.58 10.50 16.32
C ARG A 78 21.76 11.18 15.61
#